data_AF-A0A3D2PVF2-F1
#
_entry.id   AF-A0A3D2PVF2-F1
#
_cell.length_a   1.000
_cell.length_b   1.000
_cell.length_c   1.000
_cell.angle_alpha   90.00
_cell.angle_beta   90.00
_cell.angle_gamma   90.00
#
_symmetry.space_group_name_H-M   'P 1'
#
loop_
_entity.id
_entity.type
_entity.pdbx_description
1 polymer ?
#
loop_
_entity_poly.entity_id
_entity_poly.type
_entity_poly.pdbx_seq_one_letter_code
_entity_poly.pdbx_strand_id
1 'polypeptide(L)'
;MKKNSKRRMLGALLILFLLIQMTVQADTGTKESVDLASKDTGSSVEELERQREEQQSQLDSLKEYQINLSDELTELNNGLQEISNELADTQDEIAAKNAEIEAAESRIAELTTLSENQYEAMKKRVQYIYENGNQSYLELLLGATSFSDFLNRVEYAKSIYDYDRQELSDYQDTLAELNQQKEDLETAREELLAAEQTKQEQKSKADSLVAAQQEKISAAKSDVADAETEIADTDAEIARQKAYEEELEAQKAKEDAARQEEIRRQEEELINSQQPDASDNNANPDGTSTGDNTTGSDTSGGGTSDNGTSGGGTVNASDVAMLAALIQ
;
A
#
# COMPACT_ATOMS: atom_id res chain seq x y z
N MET A 1 -11.53 17.82 0.38
CA MET A 1 -11.83 19.21 0.82
C MET A 1 -12.33 19.22 2.28
N LYS A 2 -11.47 19.46 3.29
CA LYS A 2 -11.72 19.03 4.69
C LYS A 2 -12.34 20.10 5.65
N LYS A 3 -13.24 20.98 5.18
CA LYS A 3 -13.74 22.16 5.96
C LYS A 3 -15.26 22.26 6.21
N ASN A 4 -16.08 21.35 5.68
CA ASN A 4 -17.55 21.53 5.66
C ASN A 4 -18.32 20.72 6.73
N SER A 5 -17.82 19.57 7.19
CA SER A 5 -18.52 18.71 8.17
C SER A 5 -18.77 19.41 9.52
N LYS A 6 -17.72 20.01 10.10
CA LYS A 6 -17.77 20.70 11.41
C LYS A 6 -18.73 21.90 11.49
N ARG A 7 -19.32 22.33 10.37
CA ARG A 7 -20.38 23.37 10.34
C ARG A 7 -21.80 22.81 10.44
N ARG A 8 -22.02 21.50 10.27
CA ARG A 8 -23.34 20.87 10.44
C ARG A 8 -23.64 20.54 11.91
N MET A 9 -22.67 19.96 12.65
CA MET A 9 -22.82 19.66 14.09
C MET A 9 -23.18 20.88 14.96
N LEU A 10 -22.64 22.08 14.65
CA LEU A 10 -22.97 23.30 15.41
C LEU A 10 -24.41 23.79 15.23
N GLY A 11 -25.16 23.28 14.24
CA GLY A 11 -26.56 23.66 14.01
C GLY A 11 -27.52 23.02 15.01
N ALA A 12 -27.39 21.70 15.22
CA ALA A 12 -28.28 20.94 16.10
C ALA A 12 -28.08 21.29 17.60
N LEU A 13 -26.82 21.48 18.01
CA LEU A 13 -26.43 21.74 19.40
C LEU A 13 -27.03 23.05 19.99
N LEU A 14 -27.49 23.97 19.14
CA LEU A 14 -28.07 25.25 19.55
C LEU A 14 -29.58 25.15 19.86
N ILE A 15 -30.26 24.11 19.38
CA ILE A 15 -31.69 23.89 19.65
C ILE A 15 -31.88 23.30 21.06
N LEU A 16 -31.02 22.35 21.45
CA LEU A 16 -31.09 21.63 22.73
C LEU A 16 -30.95 22.54 23.97
N PHE A 17 -30.20 23.64 23.87
CA PHE A 17 -29.92 24.51 25.03
C PHE A 17 -31.07 25.48 25.37
N LEU A 18 -32.04 25.70 24.47
CA LEU A 18 -33.08 26.74 24.67
C LEU A 18 -34.25 26.29 25.56
N LEU A 19 -34.44 24.97 25.75
CA LEU A 19 -35.61 24.40 26.45
C LEU A 19 -35.44 24.24 27.97
N ILE A 20 -34.24 24.46 28.51
CA ILE A 20 -33.90 24.19 29.92
C ILE A 20 -34.38 25.32 30.88
N GLN A 21 -35.14 26.31 30.40
CA GLN A 21 -35.53 27.50 31.16
C GLN A 21 -37.04 27.81 31.11
N MET A 22 -37.88 26.91 31.62
CA MET A 22 -39.24 27.29 32.01
C MET A 22 -39.67 26.61 33.33
N THR A 23 -39.95 27.43 34.35
CA THR A 23 -40.32 26.97 35.69
C THR A 23 -41.81 26.72 35.81
N VAL A 24 -42.14 25.52 36.28
CA VAL A 24 -43.42 25.06 36.89
C VAL A 24 -44.51 26.15 37.03
N GLN A 25 -45.55 26.03 36.20
CA GLN A 25 -46.93 26.26 36.62
C GLN A 25 -47.78 25.10 36.10
N ALA A 26 -48.77 24.67 36.88
CA ALA A 26 -49.60 23.53 36.55
C ALA A 26 -50.80 23.96 35.68
N ASP A 27 -50.76 23.62 34.39
CA ASP A 27 -51.93 23.59 33.52
C ASP A 27 -51.80 22.42 32.53
N THR A 28 -52.92 22.05 31.93
CA THR A 28 -53.29 20.83 31.22
C THR A 28 -52.44 20.41 30.01
N GLY A 29 -51.45 21.20 29.59
CA GLY A 29 -50.67 20.98 28.36
C GLY A 29 -49.61 19.87 28.40
N THR A 30 -49.20 19.38 29.58
CA THR A 30 -48.03 18.47 29.70
C THR A 30 -48.14 17.21 28.85
N LYS A 31 -49.32 16.59 28.80
CA LYS A 31 -49.53 15.35 28.03
C LYS A 31 -49.25 15.55 26.55
N GLU A 32 -49.72 16.64 25.96
CA GLU A 32 -49.58 16.90 24.53
C GLU A 32 -48.12 17.22 24.18
N SER A 33 -47.41 18.00 25.02
CA SER A 33 -45.98 18.25 24.82
C SER A 33 -45.10 17.01 24.99
N VAL A 34 -45.42 16.13 25.95
CA VAL A 34 -44.62 14.91 26.22
C VAL A 34 -44.93 13.81 25.21
N ASP A 35 -46.15 13.74 24.67
CA ASP A 35 -46.48 12.81 23.58
C ASP A 35 -45.88 13.24 22.23
N LEU A 36 -45.89 14.54 21.93
CA LEU A 36 -45.13 15.10 20.80
C LEU A 36 -43.63 14.80 20.92
N ALA A 37 -43.04 14.97 22.12
CA ALA A 37 -41.62 14.68 22.35
C ALA A 37 -41.27 13.20 22.17
N SER A 38 -42.08 12.25 22.65
CA SER A 38 -41.88 10.82 22.36
C SER A 38 -41.93 10.54 20.85
N LYS A 39 -42.86 11.19 20.13
CA LYS A 39 -43.08 10.94 18.71
C LYS A 39 -41.98 11.52 17.82
N ASP A 40 -41.44 12.68 18.21
CA ASP A 40 -40.29 13.33 17.56
C ASP A 40 -39.03 12.46 17.75
N THR A 41 -38.76 12.02 18.98
CA THR A 41 -37.62 11.13 19.31
C THR A 41 -37.69 9.81 18.53
N GLY A 42 -38.86 9.14 18.49
CA GLY A 42 -38.99 7.88 17.76
C GLY A 42 -38.71 8.02 16.26
N SER A 43 -39.10 9.14 15.65
CA SER A 43 -38.76 9.42 14.24
C SER A 43 -37.28 9.73 14.01
N SER A 44 -36.59 10.27 15.02
CA SER A 44 -35.13 10.45 15.01
C SER A 44 -34.40 9.11 15.19
N VAL A 45 -34.93 8.19 16.00
CA VAL A 45 -34.40 6.82 16.13
C VAL A 45 -34.53 6.05 14.82
N GLU A 46 -35.68 6.08 14.14
CA GLU A 46 -35.87 5.42 12.84
C GLU A 46 -34.88 5.94 11.77
N GLU A 47 -34.65 7.25 11.67
CA GLU A 47 -33.70 7.82 10.71
C GLU A 47 -32.23 7.53 11.08
N LEU A 48 -31.89 7.46 12.38
CA LEU A 48 -30.56 7.02 12.84
C LEU A 48 -30.30 5.54 12.55
N GLU A 49 -31.30 4.66 12.73
CA GLU A 49 -31.18 3.25 12.36
C GLU A 49 -31.01 3.10 10.84
N ARG A 50 -31.78 3.86 10.04
CA ARG A 50 -31.61 3.92 8.58
C ARG A 50 -30.22 4.44 8.17
N GLN A 51 -29.69 5.44 8.88
CA GLN A 51 -28.32 5.93 8.68
C GLN A 51 -27.29 4.83 8.99
N ARG A 52 -27.47 4.07 10.08
CA ARG A 52 -26.54 3.01 10.47
C ARG A 52 -26.57 1.82 9.51
N GLU A 53 -27.71 1.49 8.93
CA GLU A 53 -27.80 0.53 7.81
C GLU A 53 -27.05 1.02 6.56
N GLU A 54 -27.18 2.31 6.22
CA GLU A 54 -26.47 2.92 5.09
C GLU A 54 -24.95 2.97 5.31
N GLN A 55 -24.50 3.22 6.55
CA GLN A 55 -23.08 3.14 6.95
C GLN A 55 -22.56 1.69 6.98
N GLN A 56 -23.34 0.72 7.46
CA GLN A 56 -22.95 -0.70 7.44
C GLN A 56 -22.74 -1.21 6.01
N SER A 57 -23.65 -0.85 5.09
CA SER A 57 -23.52 -1.18 3.66
C SER A 57 -22.24 -0.59 3.03
N GLN A 58 -21.85 0.62 3.44
CA GLN A 58 -20.57 1.23 3.03
C GLN A 58 -19.37 0.49 3.64
N LEU A 59 -19.42 0.12 4.92
CA LEU A 59 -18.37 -0.66 5.58
C LEU A 59 -18.17 -2.04 4.95
N ASP A 60 -19.26 -2.73 4.61
CA ASP A 60 -19.21 -4.03 3.94
C ASP A 60 -18.60 -3.90 2.54
N SER A 61 -18.96 -2.84 1.79
CA SER A 61 -18.36 -2.51 0.49
C SER A 61 -16.85 -2.18 0.60
N LEU A 62 -16.42 -1.49 1.66
CA LEU A 62 -15.01 -1.20 1.93
C LEU A 62 -14.23 -2.47 2.31
N LYS A 63 -14.86 -3.41 3.02
CA LYS A 63 -14.28 -4.72 3.35
C LYS A 63 -14.18 -5.63 2.13
N GLU A 64 -15.15 -5.60 1.22
CA GLU A 64 -15.05 -6.26 -0.10
C GLU A 64 -13.91 -5.65 -0.94
N TYR A 65 -13.76 -4.32 -0.96
CA TYR A 65 -12.61 -3.67 -1.59
C TYR A 65 -11.26 -4.10 -0.96
N GLN A 66 -11.20 -4.23 0.37
CA GLN A 66 -10.01 -4.75 1.05
C GLN A 66 -9.69 -6.21 0.69
N ILE A 67 -10.69 -7.05 0.38
CA ILE A 67 -10.48 -8.41 -0.15
C ILE A 67 -9.93 -8.34 -1.58
N ASN A 68 -10.50 -7.51 -2.46
CA ASN A 68 -10.03 -7.34 -3.83
C ASN A 68 -8.57 -6.81 -3.90
N LEU A 69 -8.14 -6.00 -2.92
CA LEU A 69 -6.73 -5.60 -2.77
C LEU A 69 -5.76 -6.78 -2.51
N SER A 70 -6.26 -7.95 -2.08
CA SER A 70 -5.47 -9.18 -1.95
C SER A 70 -5.20 -9.86 -3.29
N ASP A 71 -6.10 -9.71 -4.26
CA ASP A 71 -5.89 -10.20 -5.63
C ASP A 71 -4.94 -9.25 -6.37
N GLU A 72 -5.10 -7.92 -6.22
CA GLU A 72 -4.11 -6.94 -6.71
C GLU A 72 -2.72 -7.16 -6.10
N LEU A 73 -2.62 -7.58 -4.82
CA LEU A 73 -1.34 -7.96 -4.20
C LEU A 73 -0.72 -9.23 -4.82
N THR A 74 -1.56 -10.14 -5.31
CA THR A 74 -1.11 -11.36 -5.99
C THR A 74 -0.60 -11.03 -7.39
N GLU A 75 -1.29 -10.16 -8.13
CA GLU A 75 -0.80 -9.61 -9.40
C GLU A 75 0.50 -8.81 -9.21
N LEU A 76 0.60 -7.98 -8.17
CA LEU A 76 1.83 -7.27 -7.82
C LEU A 76 3.00 -8.22 -7.55
N ASN A 77 2.81 -9.27 -6.74
CA ASN A 77 3.87 -10.23 -6.46
C ASN A 77 4.36 -10.95 -7.73
N ASN A 78 3.46 -11.28 -8.65
CA ASN A 78 3.83 -11.85 -9.96
C ASN A 78 4.64 -10.85 -10.79
N GLY A 79 4.21 -9.59 -10.88
CA GLY A 79 4.94 -8.54 -11.60
C GLY A 79 6.30 -8.17 -10.97
N LEU A 80 6.41 -8.21 -9.63
CA LEU A 80 7.69 -8.04 -8.94
C LEU A 80 8.63 -9.24 -9.14
N GLN A 81 8.10 -10.45 -9.24
CA GLN A 81 8.90 -11.63 -9.60
C GLN A 81 9.36 -11.57 -11.06
N GLU A 82 8.53 -11.08 -11.99
CA GLU A 82 8.94 -10.80 -13.37
C GLU A 82 10.08 -9.78 -13.42
N ILE A 83 9.92 -8.62 -12.78
CA ILE A 83 10.97 -7.58 -12.69
C ILE A 83 12.22 -8.11 -11.97
N SER A 84 12.08 -8.98 -10.98
CA SER A 84 13.24 -9.60 -10.30
C SER A 84 14.01 -10.57 -11.19
N ASN A 85 13.37 -11.18 -12.19
CA ASN A 85 14.04 -11.99 -13.21
C ASN A 85 14.67 -11.08 -14.27
N GLU A 86 13.94 -10.06 -14.76
CA GLU A 86 14.48 -9.01 -15.66
C GLU A 86 15.78 -8.41 -15.08
N LEU A 87 15.79 -8.12 -13.77
CA LEU A 87 16.94 -7.59 -13.04
C LEU A 87 18.10 -8.57 -12.91
N ALA A 88 17.85 -9.88 -12.88
CA ALA A 88 18.91 -10.89 -12.85
C ALA A 88 19.57 -11.02 -14.23
N ASP A 89 18.76 -11.13 -15.29
CA ASP A 89 19.22 -11.21 -16.67
C ASP A 89 20.06 -9.97 -17.05
N THR A 90 19.58 -8.75 -16.74
CA THR A 90 20.34 -7.50 -16.96
C THR A 90 21.60 -7.41 -16.09
N GLN A 91 21.66 -8.09 -14.93
CA GLN A 91 22.89 -8.14 -14.11
C GLN A 91 23.94 -9.08 -14.69
N ASP A 92 23.54 -10.23 -15.22
CA ASP A 92 24.45 -11.14 -15.92
C ASP A 92 24.93 -10.53 -17.26
N GLU A 93 24.08 -9.78 -17.96
CA GLU A 93 24.46 -8.97 -19.14
C GLU A 93 25.52 -7.92 -18.80
N ILE A 94 25.31 -7.13 -17.73
CA ILE A 94 26.30 -6.16 -17.25
C ILE A 94 27.62 -6.84 -16.87
N ALA A 95 27.57 -8.01 -16.22
CA ALA A 95 28.77 -8.77 -15.85
C ALA A 95 29.53 -9.27 -17.10
N ALA A 96 28.81 -9.76 -18.11
CA ALA A 96 29.40 -10.17 -19.39
C ALA A 96 30.03 -8.98 -20.14
N LYS A 97 29.33 -7.84 -20.24
CA LYS A 97 29.84 -6.63 -20.91
C LYS A 97 31.09 -6.07 -20.26
N ASN A 98 31.19 -6.09 -18.92
CA ASN A 98 32.42 -5.69 -18.24
C ASN A 98 33.60 -6.64 -18.57
N ALA A 99 33.37 -7.95 -18.66
CA ALA A 99 34.40 -8.91 -19.05
C ALA A 99 34.82 -8.78 -20.54
N GLU A 100 33.88 -8.46 -21.43
CA GLU A 100 34.18 -8.11 -22.83
C GLU A 100 35.05 -6.85 -22.92
N ILE A 101 34.73 -5.81 -22.14
CA ILE A 101 35.49 -4.56 -22.05
C ILE A 101 36.92 -4.80 -21.52
N GLU A 102 37.09 -5.54 -20.42
CA GLU A 102 38.43 -5.87 -19.88
C GLU A 102 39.29 -6.65 -20.91
N ALA A 103 38.68 -7.58 -21.64
CA ALA A 103 39.36 -8.34 -22.69
C ALA A 103 39.76 -7.45 -23.88
N ALA A 104 38.87 -6.56 -24.33
CA ALA A 104 39.13 -5.63 -25.42
C ALA A 104 40.22 -4.60 -25.04
N GLU A 105 40.19 -4.03 -23.83
CA GLU A 105 41.23 -3.12 -23.34
C GLU A 105 42.61 -3.80 -23.28
N SER A 106 42.67 -5.04 -22.79
CA SER A 106 43.90 -5.85 -22.82
C SER A 106 44.40 -6.08 -24.25
N ARG A 107 43.51 -6.45 -25.18
CA ARG A 107 43.86 -6.70 -26.58
C ARG A 107 44.33 -5.43 -27.29
N ILE A 108 43.73 -4.28 -27.01
CA ILE A 108 44.16 -2.97 -27.52
C ILE A 108 45.56 -2.59 -26.99
N ALA A 109 45.88 -2.91 -25.74
CA ALA A 109 47.21 -2.68 -25.18
C ALA A 109 48.28 -3.57 -25.85
N GLU A 110 47.98 -4.84 -26.10
CA GLU A 110 48.84 -5.74 -26.90
C GLU A 110 49.07 -5.20 -28.31
N LEU A 111 47.99 -4.89 -29.04
CA LEU A 111 48.03 -4.43 -30.42
C LEU A 111 48.72 -3.08 -30.57
N THR A 112 48.53 -2.16 -29.62
CA THR A 112 49.26 -0.88 -29.57
C THR A 112 50.76 -1.14 -29.44
N THR A 113 51.17 -1.92 -28.45
CA THR A 113 52.58 -2.30 -28.22
C THR A 113 53.19 -3.01 -29.43
N LEU A 114 52.44 -3.91 -30.07
CA LEU A 114 52.86 -4.62 -31.27
C LEU A 114 53.05 -3.66 -32.45
N SER A 115 52.11 -2.74 -32.68
CA SER A 115 52.18 -1.73 -33.74
C SER A 115 53.37 -0.78 -33.57
N GLU A 116 53.66 -0.32 -32.34
CA GLU A 116 54.81 0.54 -32.05
C GLU A 116 56.14 -0.16 -32.34
N ASN A 117 56.26 -1.44 -31.98
CA ASN A 117 57.45 -2.25 -32.26
C ASN A 117 57.67 -2.46 -33.77
N GLN A 118 56.61 -2.82 -34.51
CA GLN A 118 56.67 -2.96 -35.97
C GLN A 118 56.99 -1.62 -36.66
N TYR A 119 56.39 -0.51 -36.21
CA TYR A 119 56.68 0.82 -36.73
C TYR A 119 58.16 1.19 -36.53
N GLU A 120 58.71 1.03 -35.32
CA GLU A 120 60.12 1.33 -35.07
C GLU A 120 61.09 0.36 -35.77
N ALA A 121 60.69 -0.90 -36.00
CA ALA A 121 61.47 -1.85 -36.80
C ALA A 121 61.50 -1.42 -38.28
N MET A 122 60.34 -1.16 -38.88
CA MET A 122 60.22 -0.71 -40.27
C MET A 122 60.89 0.65 -40.50
N LYS A 123 60.80 1.59 -39.56
CA LYS A 123 61.50 2.87 -39.57
C LYS A 123 63.03 2.70 -39.61
N LYS A 124 63.60 1.83 -38.76
CA LYS A 124 65.03 1.47 -38.81
C LYS A 124 65.41 0.78 -40.12
N ARG A 125 64.54 -0.08 -40.65
CA ARG A 125 64.72 -0.78 -41.93
C ARG A 125 64.78 0.21 -43.10
N VAL A 126 63.84 1.15 -43.17
CA VAL A 126 63.82 2.24 -44.18
C VAL A 126 65.04 3.15 -44.05
N GLN A 127 65.45 3.50 -42.82
CA GLN A 127 66.69 4.27 -42.59
C GLN A 127 67.91 3.52 -43.14
N TYR A 128 68.07 2.24 -42.83
CA TYR A 128 69.17 1.42 -43.34
C TYR A 128 69.19 1.36 -44.88
N ILE A 129 68.02 1.19 -45.52
CA ILE A 129 67.87 1.19 -46.98
C ILE A 129 68.24 2.55 -47.58
N TYR A 130 67.87 3.67 -46.94
CA TYR A 130 68.24 5.01 -47.39
C TYR A 130 69.75 5.28 -47.27
N GLU A 131 70.36 4.90 -46.15
CA GLU A 131 71.78 5.14 -45.87
C GLU A 131 72.73 4.21 -46.65
N ASN A 132 72.32 2.98 -46.97
CA ASN A 132 73.21 1.94 -47.52
C ASN A 132 72.73 1.29 -48.83
N GLY A 133 71.43 1.35 -49.14
CA GLY A 133 70.77 0.42 -50.06
C GLY A 133 71.19 0.53 -51.54
N ASN A 134 70.88 1.66 -52.18
CA ASN A 134 70.92 1.76 -53.65
C ASN A 134 72.30 1.49 -54.27
N GLN A 135 73.38 1.87 -53.59
CA GLN A 135 74.73 1.62 -54.07
C GLN A 135 75.16 0.18 -53.75
N SER A 136 74.93 -0.28 -52.51
CA SER A 136 75.38 -1.60 -52.04
C SER A 136 74.68 -2.77 -52.74
N TYR A 137 73.39 -2.69 -53.05
CA TYR A 137 72.70 -3.77 -53.79
C TYR A 137 73.18 -3.90 -55.24
N LEU A 138 73.49 -2.80 -55.92
CA LEU A 138 74.05 -2.85 -57.28
C LEU A 138 75.51 -3.34 -57.28
N GLU A 139 76.32 -2.88 -56.33
CA GLU A 139 77.70 -3.36 -56.14
C GLU A 139 77.72 -4.85 -55.75
N LEU A 140 76.78 -5.31 -54.92
CA LEU A 140 76.61 -6.72 -54.56
C LEU A 140 76.24 -7.59 -55.77
N LEU A 141 75.36 -7.14 -56.65
CA LEU A 141 74.98 -7.88 -57.87
C LEU A 141 76.08 -7.87 -58.94
N LEU A 142 76.76 -6.73 -59.14
CA LEU A 142 77.85 -6.61 -60.11
C LEU A 142 79.16 -7.28 -59.64
N GLY A 143 79.37 -7.40 -58.34
CA GLY A 143 80.49 -8.11 -57.72
C GLY A 143 80.32 -9.64 -57.62
N ALA A 144 79.48 -10.25 -58.47
CA ALA A 144 79.27 -11.69 -58.51
C ALA A 144 80.41 -12.41 -59.25
N THR A 145 80.90 -13.51 -58.67
CA THR A 145 82.05 -14.29 -59.18
C THR A 145 81.67 -15.33 -60.23
N SER A 146 80.38 -15.68 -60.33
CA SER A 146 79.84 -16.62 -61.31
C SER A 146 78.34 -16.36 -61.55
N PHE A 147 77.78 -16.97 -62.60
CA PHE A 147 76.34 -16.86 -62.86
C PHE A 147 75.47 -17.48 -61.75
N SER A 148 75.94 -18.54 -61.07
CA SER A 148 75.22 -19.13 -59.93
C SER A 148 75.29 -18.24 -58.68
N ASP A 149 76.42 -17.57 -58.46
CA ASP A 149 76.60 -16.58 -57.40
C ASP A 149 75.69 -15.36 -57.63
N PHE A 150 75.60 -14.88 -58.88
CA PHE A 150 74.64 -13.84 -59.28
C PHE A 150 73.19 -14.23 -58.99
N LEU A 151 72.73 -15.42 -59.43
CA LEU A 151 71.37 -15.88 -59.18
C LEU A 151 71.05 -16.00 -57.68
N ASN A 152 71.98 -16.52 -56.88
CA ASN A 152 71.81 -16.61 -55.43
C ASN A 152 71.65 -15.22 -54.78
N ARG A 153 72.41 -14.21 -55.24
CA ARG A 153 72.30 -12.82 -54.76
C ARG A 153 70.99 -12.15 -55.19
N VAL A 154 70.48 -12.45 -56.39
CA VAL A 154 69.16 -12.00 -56.86
C VAL A 154 68.04 -12.60 -56.00
N GLU A 155 68.05 -13.91 -55.75
CA GLU A 155 67.00 -14.56 -54.96
C GLU A 155 67.05 -14.11 -53.49
N TYR A 156 68.24 -13.84 -52.94
CA TYR A 156 68.41 -13.25 -51.61
C TYR A 156 67.86 -11.81 -51.53
N ALA A 157 68.16 -10.96 -52.51
CA ALA A 157 67.63 -9.60 -52.58
C ALA A 157 66.10 -9.59 -52.75
N LYS A 158 65.55 -10.53 -53.54
CA LYS A 158 64.11 -10.76 -53.65
C LYS A 158 63.51 -11.21 -52.32
N SER A 159 64.11 -12.20 -51.65
CA SER A 159 63.63 -12.71 -50.35
C SER A 159 63.56 -11.61 -49.29
N ILE A 160 64.53 -10.68 -49.30
CA ILE A 160 64.52 -9.49 -48.46
C ILE A 160 63.37 -8.54 -48.83
N TYR A 161 63.13 -8.29 -50.11
CA TYR A 161 62.02 -7.44 -50.56
C TYR A 161 60.66 -8.05 -50.21
N ASP A 162 60.49 -9.35 -50.41
CA ASP A 162 59.25 -10.07 -50.09
C ASP A 162 58.99 -10.05 -48.57
N TYR A 163 60.04 -10.15 -47.74
CA TYR A 163 59.97 -9.96 -46.29
C TYR A 163 59.61 -8.51 -45.88
N ASP A 164 60.29 -7.50 -46.44
CA ASP A 164 59.98 -6.08 -46.22
C ASP A 164 58.53 -5.71 -46.64
N ARG A 165 57.92 -6.50 -47.53
CA ARG A 165 56.50 -6.39 -47.90
C ARG A 165 55.57 -7.12 -46.94
N GLN A 166 55.96 -8.28 -46.42
CA GLN A 166 55.15 -9.00 -45.44
C GLN A 166 55.03 -8.18 -44.14
N GLU A 167 56.13 -7.69 -43.58
CA GLU A 167 56.13 -6.87 -42.36
C GLU A 167 55.30 -5.58 -42.51
N LEU A 168 55.22 -5.00 -43.72
CA LEU A 168 54.34 -3.87 -44.01
C LEU A 168 52.86 -4.28 -44.08
N SER A 169 52.53 -5.49 -44.55
CA SER A 169 51.17 -6.04 -44.50
C SER A 169 50.76 -6.32 -43.07
N ASP A 170 51.60 -7.05 -42.33
CA ASP A 170 51.36 -7.42 -40.93
C ASP A 170 51.13 -6.17 -40.06
N TYR A 171 51.82 -5.06 -40.36
CA TYR A 171 51.61 -3.75 -39.72
C TYR A 171 50.27 -3.10 -40.09
N GLN A 172 49.86 -3.17 -41.37
CA GLN A 172 48.56 -2.67 -41.81
C GLN A 172 47.41 -3.49 -41.20
N ASP A 173 47.56 -4.81 -41.14
CA ASP A 173 46.60 -5.73 -40.52
C ASP A 173 46.54 -5.52 -39.00
N THR A 174 47.69 -5.32 -38.33
CA THR A 174 47.77 -4.95 -36.89
C THR A 174 47.05 -3.63 -36.61
N LEU A 175 47.22 -2.61 -37.48
CA LEU A 175 46.51 -1.33 -37.34
C LEU A 175 45.00 -1.45 -37.63
N ALA A 176 44.60 -2.32 -38.56
CA ALA A 176 43.20 -2.58 -38.84
C ALA A 176 42.51 -3.25 -37.64
N GLU A 177 43.11 -4.31 -37.06
CA GLU A 177 42.60 -4.95 -35.85
C GLU A 177 42.55 -3.96 -34.67
N LEU A 178 43.59 -3.14 -34.50
CA LEU A 178 43.67 -2.12 -33.42
C LEU A 178 42.58 -1.04 -33.53
N ASN A 179 42.12 -0.72 -34.74
CA ASN A 179 41.03 0.24 -34.94
C ASN A 179 39.67 -0.43 -34.73
N GLN A 180 39.45 -1.64 -35.28
CA GLN A 180 38.22 -2.40 -35.07
C GLN A 180 37.96 -2.63 -33.58
N GLN A 181 38.97 -3.11 -32.83
CA GLN A 181 38.86 -3.33 -31.38
C GLN A 181 38.49 -2.05 -30.59
N LYS A 182 38.86 -0.85 -31.08
CA LYS A 182 38.49 0.43 -30.45
C LYS A 182 37.04 0.83 -30.77
N GLU A 183 36.56 0.55 -31.97
CA GLU A 183 35.16 0.75 -32.35
C GLU A 183 34.25 -0.24 -31.61
N ASP A 184 34.68 -1.49 -31.48
CA ASP A 184 34.00 -2.55 -30.72
C ASP A 184 33.96 -2.21 -29.22
N LEU A 185 35.07 -1.74 -28.63
CA LEU A 185 35.15 -1.32 -27.22
C LEU A 185 34.22 -0.14 -26.89
N GLU A 186 34.16 0.88 -27.76
CA GLU A 186 33.26 2.01 -27.51
C GLU A 186 31.79 1.57 -27.65
N THR A 187 31.47 0.70 -28.63
CA THR A 187 30.15 0.07 -28.75
C THR A 187 29.77 -0.70 -27.48
N ALA A 188 30.67 -1.53 -26.95
CA ALA A 188 30.44 -2.31 -25.73
C ALA A 188 30.22 -1.43 -24.49
N ARG A 189 30.82 -0.23 -24.45
CA ARG A 189 30.59 0.77 -23.38
C ARG A 189 29.25 1.49 -23.52
N GLU A 190 28.81 1.81 -24.75
CA GLU A 190 27.46 2.33 -24.98
C GLU A 190 26.38 1.30 -24.59
N GLU A 191 26.59 0.02 -24.94
CA GLU A 191 25.73 -1.10 -24.54
C GLU A 191 25.72 -1.29 -23.01
N LEU A 192 26.88 -1.27 -22.34
CA LEU A 192 26.97 -1.35 -20.87
C LEU A 192 26.19 -0.22 -20.20
N LEU A 193 26.34 1.03 -20.67
CA LEU A 193 25.64 2.19 -20.10
C LEU A 193 24.11 2.09 -20.32
N ALA A 194 23.66 1.54 -21.45
CA ALA A 194 22.25 1.27 -21.69
C ALA A 194 21.69 0.17 -20.78
N ALA A 195 22.48 -0.88 -20.49
CA ALA A 195 22.10 -1.93 -19.55
C ALA A 195 22.06 -1.41 -18.09
N GLU A 196 23.02 -0.56 -17.69
CA GLU A 196 23.00 0.11 -16.38
C GLU A 196 21.78 1.04 -16.21
N GLN A 197 21.42 1.80 -17.26
CA GLN A 197 20.19 2.59 -17.26
C GLN A 197 18.94 1.69 -17.13
N THR A 198 18.87 0.61 -17.92
CA THR A 198 17.75 -0.35 -17.89
C THR A 198 17.58 -0.97 -16.48
N LYS A 199 18.68 -1.34 -15.83
CA LYS A 199 18.71 -1.82 -14.44
C LYS A 199 18.17 -0.78 -13.45
N GLN A 200 18.51 0.50 -13.62
CA GLN A 200 17.98 1.57 -12.77
C GLN A 200 16.49 1.83 -13.03
N GLU A 201 16.03 1.73 -14.27
CA GLU A 201 14.60 1.84 -14.63
C GLU A 201 13.79 0.67 -14.05
N GLN A 202 14.28 -0.56 -14.14
CA GLN A 202 13.68 -1.75 -13.52
C GLN A 202 13.53 -1.60 -11.99
N LYS A 203 14.57 -1.18 -11.27
CA LYS A 203 14.48 -0.93 -9.80
C LYS A 203 13.47 0.18 -9.49
N SER A 204 13.49 1.27 -10.26
CA SER A 204 12.55 2.39 -10.09
C SER A 204 11.08 1.98 -10.38
N LYS A 205 10.86 1.08 -11.35
CA LYS A 205 9.56 0.45 -11.66
C LYS A 205 9.06 -0.40 -10.49
N ALA A 206 9.92 -1.24 -9.90
CA ALA A 206 9.58 -2.04 -8.72
C ALA A 206 9.23 -1.18 -7.49
N ASP A 207 10.08 -0.21 -7.14
CA ASP A 207 9.86 0.70 -6.00
C ASP A 207 8.53 1.47 -6.14
N SER A 208 8.23 1.96 -7.34
CA SER A 208 7.00 2.68 -7.66
C SER A 208 5.74 1.81 -7.48
N LEU A 209 5.79 0.56 -7.95
CA LEU A 209 4.68 -0.40 -7.81
C LEU A 209 4.43 -0.77 -6.34
N VAL A 210 5.49 -1.02 -5.55
CA VAL A 210 5.40 -1.28 -4.11
C VAL A 210 4.82 -0.07 -3.37
N ALA A 211 5.31 1.14 -3.66
CA ALA A 211 4.82 2.37 -3.03
C ALA A 211 3.33 2.62 -3.32
N ALA A 212 2.90 2.46 -4.58
CA ALA A 212 1.50 2.66 -4.97
C ALA A 212 0.56 1.66 -4.30
N GLN A 213 0.93 0.38 -4.18
CA GLN A 213 0.09 -0.61 -3.50
C GLN A 213 0.07 -0.40 -1.99
N GLN A 214 1.20 0.01 -1.39
CA GLN A 214 1.25 0.37 0.03
C GLN A 214 0.38 1.61 0.33
N GLU A 215 0.29 2.59 -0.58
CA GLU A 215 -0.65 3.71 -0.44
C GLU A 215 -2.11 3.23 -0.45
N LYS A 216 -2.54 2.43 -1.45
CA LYS A 216 -3.89 1.85 -1.51
C LYS A 216 -4.27 1.09 -0.24
N ILE A 217 -3.39 0.21 0.23
CA ILE A 217 -3.62 -0.61 1.44
C ILE A 217 -3.73 0.28 2.68
N SER A 218 -2.98 1.39 2.74
CA SER A 218 -3.03 2.33 3.86
C SER A 218 -4.31 3.18 3.83
N ALA A 219 -4.76 3.58 2.65
CA ALA A 219 -6.03 4.29 2.44
C ALA A 219 -7.22 3.41 2.84
N ALA A 220 -7.33 2.20 2.26
CA ALA A 220 -8.44 1.28 2.56
C ALA A 220 -8.54 0.92 4.05
N LYS A 221 -7.40 0.76 4.75
CA LYS A 221 -7.39 0.57 6.21
C LYS A 221 -7.86 1.80 6.99
N SER A 222 -7.58 3.00 6.50
CA SER A 222 -8.08 4.24 7.10
C SER A 222 -9.59 4.38 6.88
N ASP A 223 -10.07 4.11 5.66
CA ASP A 223 -11.49 4.25 5.30
C ASP A 223 -12.36 3.25 6.07
N VAL A 224 -11.89 1.99 6.25
CA VAL A 224 -12.56 1.00 7.11
C VAL A 224 -12.60 1.44 8.57
N ALA A 225 -11.50 1.96 9.12
CA ALA A 225 -11.43 2.39 10.52
C ALA A 225 -12.27 3.66 10.80
N ASP A 226 -12.30 4.62 9.87
CA ASP A 226 -13.16 5.79 9.95
C ASP A 226 -14.64 5.35 9.88
N ALA A 227 -15.01 4.41 8.99
CA ALA A 227 -16.38 3.88 8.89
C ALA A 227 -16.84 3.07 10.12
N GLU A 228 -15.96 2.23 10.70
CA GLU A 228 -16.25 1.53 11.97
C GLU A 228 -16.43 2.52 13.14
N THR A 229 -15.70 3.64 13.11
CA THR A 229 -15.86 4.72 14.10
C THR A 229 -17.20 5.45 13.92
N GLU A 230 -17.59 5.78 12.69
CA GLU A 230 -18.88 6.45 12.41
C GLU A 230 -20.09 5.58 12.78
N ILE A 231 -20.01 4.27 12.60
CA ILE A 231 -21.06 3.33 13.04
C ILE A 231 -21.14 3.30 14.57
N ALA A 232 -20.01 3.22 15.26
CA ALA A 232 -19.97 3.21 16.73
C ALA A 232 -20.52 4.51 17.35
N ASP A 233 -20.23 5.67 16.76
CA ASP A 233 -20.81 6.96 17.16
C ASP A 233 -22.35 6.99 16.94
N THR A 234 -22.83 6.37 15.85
CA THR A 234 -24.27 6.31 15.51
C THR A 234 -25.03 5.34 16.43
N ASP A 235 -24.52 4.13 16.68
CA ASP A 235 -25.10 3.20 17.65
C ASP A 235 -25.11 3.78 19.08
N ALA A 236 -24.09 4.56 19.46
CA ALA A 236 -24.07 5.27 20.74
C ALA A 236 -25.12 6.39 20.83
N GLU A 237 -25.49 7.03 19.72
CA GLU A 237 -26.59 8.02 19.68
C GLU A 237 -27.96 7.33 19.71
N ILE A 238 -28.16 6.24 18.96
CA ILE A 238 -29.37 5.41 19.03
C ILE A 238 -29.62 4.93 20.47
N ALA A 239 -28.58 4.46 21.15
CA ALA A 239 -28.67 4.06 22.56
C ALA A 239 -29.02 5.22 23.50
N ARG A 240 -28.51 6.44 23.26
CA ARG A 240 -28.88 7.64 24.03
C ARG A 240 -30.35 8.00 23.84
N GLN A 241 -30.86 7.98 22.61
CA GLN A 241 -32.24 8.38 22.34
C GLN A 241 -33.25 7.36 22.87
N LYS A 242 -33.01 6.05 22.71
CA LYS A 242 -33.88 5.00 23.29
C LYS A 242 -33.94 5.05 24.83
N ALA A 243 -32.83 5.35 25.50
CA ALA A 243 -32.82 5.55 26.95
C ALA A 243 -33.62 6.81 27.38
N TYR A 244 -33.60 7.87 26.56
CA TYR A 244 -34.41 9.07 26.79
C TYR A 244 -35.91 8.82 26.58
N GLU A 245 -36.29 8.02 25.57
CA GLU A 245 -37.66 7.56 25.36
C GLU A 245 -38.20 6.77 26.55
N GLU A 246 -37.41 5.81 27.07
CA GLU A 246 -37.79 5.01 28.24
C GLU A 246 -37.98 5.88 29.50
N GLU A 247 -37.13 6.88 29.73
CA GLU A 247 -37.33 7.85 30.81
C GLU A 247 -38.61 8.69 30.60
N LEU A 248 -38.87 9.12 29.36
CA LEU A 248 -40.02 9.94 29.00
C LEU A 248 -41.35 9.18 29.16
N GLU A 249 -41.41 7.90 28.76
CA GLU A 249 -42.55 7.02 29.02
C GLU A 249 -42.72 6.72 30.52
N ALA A 250 -41.62 6.49 31.25
CA ALA A 250 -41.67 6.33 32.70
C ALA A 250 -42.14 7.60 33.43
N GLN A 251 -41.96 8.79 32.85
CA GLN A 251 -42.56 10.04 33.35
C GLN A 251 -44.06 10.11 33.01
N LYS A 252 -44.49 9.81 31.77
CA LYS A 252 -45.92 9.70 31.40
C LYS A 252 -46.66 8.78 32.37
N ALA A 253 -46.17 7.55 32.57
CA ALA A 253 -46.81 6.54 33.42
C ALA A 253 -46.98 7.01 34.87
N LYS A 254 -46.01 7.77 35.42
CA LYS A 254 -46.11 8.36 36.77
C LYS A 254 -47.13 9.50 36.83
N GLU A 255 -47.19 10.37 35.81
CA GLU A 255 -48.20 11.43 35.75
C GLU A 255 -49.61 10.88 35.58
N ASP A 256 -49.78 9.83 34.76
CA ASP A 256 -51.04 9.13 34.55
C ASP A 256 -51.54 8.45 35.83
N ALA A 257 -50.66 7.72 36.53
CA ALA A 257 -50.97 7.11 37.82
C ALA A 257 -51.36 8.18 38.87
N ALA A 258 -50.59 9.26 39.00
CA ALA A 258 -50.91 10.35 39.92
C ALA A 258 -52.23 11.05 39.59
N ARG A 259 -52.55 11.22 38.30
CA ARG A 259 -53.82 11.80 37.83
C ARG A 259 -55.00 10.87 38.11
N GLN A 260 -54.85 9.56 37.96
CA GLN A 260 -55.87 8.57 38.33
C GLN A 260 -56.08 8.50 39.85
N GLU A 261 -55.01 8.63 40.64
CA GLU A 261 -55.07 8.66 42.11
C GLU A 261 -55.88 9.87 42.61
N GLU A 262 -55.62 11.06 42.05
CA GLU A 262 -56.35 12.29 42.39
C GLU A 262 -57.82 12.24 41.96
N ILE A 263 -58.12 11.68 40.78
CA ILE A 263 -59.52 11.47 40.34
C ILE A 263 -60.25 10.54 41.32
N ARG A 264 -59.64 9.41 41.71
CA ARG A 264 -60.24 8.47 42.68
C ARG A 264 -60.49 9.15 44.03
N ARG A 265 -59.56 9.97 44.51
CA ARG A 265 -59.72 10.73 45.76
C ARG A 265 -60.88 11.72 45.69
N GLN A 266 -61.06 12.40 44.55
CA GLN A 266 -62.17 13.32 44.33
C GLN A 266 -63.53 12.59 44.21
N GLU A 267 -63.56 11.40 43.60
CA GLU A 267 -64.74 10.53 43.58
C GLU A 267 -65.11 10.04 45.00
N GLU A 268 -64.13 9.65 45.82
CA GLU A 268 -64.33 9.27 47.23
C GLU A 268 -64.86 10.44 48.08
N GLU A 269 -64.33 11.66 47.92
CA GLU A 269 -64.85 12.87 48.58
C GLU A 269 -66.29 13.22 48.11
N LEU A 270 -66.62 12.98 46.84
CA LEU A 270 -67.97 13.15 46.28
C LEU A 270 -68.98 12.10 46.76
N ILE A 271 -68.55 10.88 47.07
CA ILE A 271 -69.39 9.83 47.64
C ILE A 271 -69.65 10.12 49.13
N ASN A 272 -68.59 10.43 49.89
CA ASN A 272 -68.68 10.69 51.33
C ASN A 272 -69.52 11.94 51.68
N SER A 273 -69.64 12.89 50.75
CA SER A 273 -70.44 14.12 50.94
C SER A 273 -71.94 13.99 50.60
N GLN A 274 -72.42 12.80 50.21
CA GLN A 274 -73.82 12.58 49.79
C GLN A 274 -74.67 11.70 50.74
N GLN A 275 -74.15 11.26 51.88
CA GLN A 275 -74.89 10.37 52.81
C GLN A 275 -75.50 11.12 54.01
N PRO A 276 -76.82 11.02 54.26
CA PRO A 276 -77.46 11.51 55.49
C PRO A 276 -77.37 10.49 56.65
N ASP A 277 -77.55 10.97 57.88
CA ASP A 277 -77.48 10.16 59.11
C ASP A 277 -78.56 9.06 59.21
N ALA A 278 -78.13 7.82 59.51
CA ALA A 278 -78.91 6.82 60.23
C ALA A 278 -77.98 5.73 60.81
N SER A 279 -78.16 5.40 62.09
CA SER A 279 -77.34 4.40 62.79
C SER A 279 -78.14 3.18 63.24
N ASP A 280 -77.45 2.03 63.23
CA ASP A 280 -77.30 1.10 64.37
C ASP A 280 -77.92 -0.32 64.28
N ASN A 281 -77.11 -1.30 64.73
CA ASN A 281 -77.34 -2.72 65.02
C ASN A 281 -77.87 -3.70 63.93
N ASN A 282 -77.59 -5.01 63.96
CA ASN A 282 -76.49 -5.83 64.53
C ASN A 282 -76.75 -7.33 64.18
N ALA A 283 -75.77 -8.05 63.62
CA ALA A 283 -75.63 -9.51 63.80
C ALA A 283 -74.25 -10.05 63.33
N ASN A 284 -73.38 -10.39 64.29
CA ASN A 284 -72.19 -11.25 64.14
C ASN A 284 -72.39 -12.49 65.07
N PRO A 285 -71.50 -13.49 65.23
CA PRO A 285 -70.19 -13.74 64.58
C PRO A 285 -69.90 -15.20 64.16
N ASP A 286 -68.86 -15.39 63.32
CA ASP A 286 -67.88 -16.50 63.40
C ASP A 286 -66.61 -16.13 62.57
N GLY A 287 -65.37 -16.55 62.84
CA GLY A 287 -64.95 -17.51 63.87
C GLY A 287 -63.45 -17.80 64.07
N THR A 288 -62.49 -16.89 63.74
CA THR A 288 -61.00 -17.04 64.00
C THR A 288 -60.30 -18.24 63.29
N SER A 289 -58.97 -18.44 63.20
CA SER A 289 -57.70 -17.64 63.20
C SER A 289 -56.54 -18.67 62.87
N THR A 290 -55.22 -18.44 62.68
CA THR A 290 -54.26 -17.35 63.01
C THR A 290 -52.98 -17.45 62.15
N GLY A 291 -52.40 -16.32 61.71
CA GLY A 291 -50.97 -16.16 61.34
C GLY A 291 -50.49 -16.75 60.00
N ASP A 292 -49.32 -16.39 59.47
CA ASP A 292 -48.39 -15.30 59.84
C ASP A 292 -47.58 -14.83 58.59
N ASN A 293 -46.60 -13.95 58.78
CA ASN A 293 -46.15 -12.92 57.82
C ASN A 293 -44.77 -13.20 57.14
N THR A 294 -44.36 -12.26 56.26
CA THR A 294 -42.99 -11.86 55.85
C THR A 294 -42.32 -12.41 54.57
N THR A 295 -42.11 -11.47 53.63
CA THR A 295 -40.87 -11.15 52.86
C THR A 295 -40.23 -12.11 51.82
N GLY A 296 -39.72 -11.49 50.75
CA GLY A 296 -38.66 -11.99 49.84
C GLY A 296 -39.19 -12.50 48.49
N SER A 297 -38.98 -11.90 47.32
CA SER A 297 -37.82 -11.29 46.63
C SER A 297 -37.05 -12.23 45.70
N ASP A 298 -37.21 -11.96 44.39
CA ASP A 298 -36.20 -12.00 43.32
C ASP A 298 -35.79 -13.28 42.55
N THR A 299 -35.46 -12.99 41.28
CA THR A 299 -34.68 -13.74 40.27
C THR A 299 -35.28 -14.98 39.56
N SER A 300 -35.29 -14.90 38.22
CA SER A 300 -35.55 -16.01 37.30
C SER A 300 -34.71 -15.86 36.00
N GLY A 301 -33.97 -16.91 35.63
CA GLY A 301 -33.05 -16.91 34.47
C GLY A 301 -31.74 -16.14 34.72
N GLY A 302 -30.57 -16.53 34.22
CA GLY A 302 -30.23 -17.58 33.27
C GLY A 302 -29.86 -17.01 31.89
N GLY A 303 -28.72 -17.30 31.26
CA GLY A 303 -27.58 -18.10 31.72
C GLY A 303 -26.86 -18.77 30.56
N THR A 304 -25.66 -18.30 30.21
CA THR A 304 -24.88 -18.80 29.05
C THR A 304 -23.39 -18.74 29.32
N SER A 305 -22.62 -19.73 28.86
CA SER A 305 -21.16 -19.73 28.80
C SER A 305 -20.67 -20.83 27.85
N ASP A 306 -19.46 -20.66 27.32
CA ASP A 306 -18.75 -21.56 26.38
C ASP A 306 -19.38 -21.67 24.96
N ASN A 307 -18.67 -21.91 23.85
CA ASN A 307 -17.32 -21.52 23.39
C ASN A 307 -17.21 -21.97 21.90
N GLY A 308 -16.61 -21.14 21.04
CA GLY A 308 -16.31 -21.49 19.64
C GLY A 308 -15.05 -20.75 19.18
N THR A 309 -14.09 -21.47 18.62
CA THR A 309 -12.69 -20.99 18.50
C THR A 309 -12.14 -21.07 17.06
N SER A 310 -11.33 -20.07 16.70
CA SER A 310 -10.40 -19.98 15.55
C SER A 310 -10.99 -19.82 14.14
N GLY A 311 -10.25 -19.11 13.27
CA GLY A 311 -10.60 -18.94 11.84
C GLY A 311 -9.96 -17.74 11.12
N GLY A 312 -9.39 -16.76 11.83
CA GLY A 312 -8.83 -15.54 11.21
C GLY A 312 -7.36 -15.67 10.78
N GLY A 313 -7.11 -15.87 9.48
CA GLY A 313 -5.76 -15.87 8.92
C GLY A 313 -5.22 -14.45 8.69
N THR A 314 -4.22 -14.02 9.45
CA THR A 314 -3.52 -12.75 9.21
C THR A 314 -2.54 -12.86 8.04
N VAL A 315 -2.90 -12.29 6.89
CA VAL A 315 -1.96 -12.00 5.80
C VAL A 315 -1.02 -10.88 6.25
N ASN A 316 0.26 -11.21 6.45
CA ASN A 316 1.25 -10.26 6.94
C ASN A 316 1.88 -9.49 5.77
N ALA A 317 2.07 -8.18 5.96
CA ALA A 317 2.81 -7.34 5.01
C ALA A 317 4.33 -7.60 4.98
N SER A 318 4.80 -8.64 5.68
CA SER A 318 6.21 -9.07 5.72
C SER A 318 6.72 -9.54 4.37
N ASP A 319 5.86 -10.15 3.56
CA ASP A 319 6.34 -11.00 2.47
C ASP A 319 6.65 -10.17 1.22
N VAL A 320 5.86 -9.11 0.97
CA VAL A 320 6.18 -8.05 -0.02
C VAL A 320 7.48 -7.32 0.39
N ALA A 321 7.67 -7.04 1.68
CA ALA A 321 8.88 -6.40 2.19
C ALA A 321 10.13 -7.29 2.06
N MET A 322 10.01 -8.61 2.23
CA MET A 322 11.12 -9.54 2.01
C MET A 322 11.48 -9.67 0.53
N LEU A 323 10.51 -9.63 -0.40
CA LEU A 323 10.81 -9.64 -1.83
C LEU A 323 11.49 -8.33 -2.28
N ALA A 324 11.00 -7.18 -1.81
CA ALA A 324 11.64 -5.88 -2.05
C ALA A 324 13.05 -5.79 -1.45
N ALA A 325 13.30 -6.41 -0.28
CA ALA A 325 14.63 -6.49 0.31
C ALA A 325 15.62 -7.35 -0.50
N LEU A 326 15.13 -8.23 -1.39
CA LEU A 326 15.97 -9.02 -2.31
C LEU A 326 16.45 -8.21 -3.53
N ILE A 327 15.87 -7.02 -3.76
CA ILE A 327 16.13 -6.18 -4.94
C ILE A 327 17.25 -5.14 -4.68
N GLN A 328 17.68 -4.93 -3.43
CA GLN A 328 18.64 -3.88 -3.03
C GLN A 328 20.08 -4.09 -3.53
#